data_AF-A0A1Y3EXN1-F1
#
_entry.id   AF-A0A1Y3EXN1-F1
#
_cell.length_a   1.000
_cell.length_b   1.000
_cell.length_c   1.000
_cell.angle_alpha   90.00
_cell.angle_beta   90.00
_cell.angle_gamma   90.00
#
_symmetry.space_group_name_H-M   'P 1'
#
loop_
_entity.id
_entity.type
_entity.pdbx_description
1 polymer ?
#
loop_
_entity_poly.entity_id
_entity_poly.type
_entity_poly.pdbx_seq_one_letter_code
_entity_poly.pdbx_strand_id
1 'polypeptide(L)'
;MESNNHSSLNSISTRCSKYFPRLDEKKKRLFKIIFIILLLILYHIYLGFAIARSFQNALAIVVLTILAWLLVVYYKILRPYCFPKFIAQHCCSTLALRCKQKNKKSLQIILYAIIALAILAIILVSVWDKWQRLNSLVGFITIVALLYIFSEHTSKVNWRPVFWGFGIQFLIGIIAIKWKNGMQAFQWISDQVIIFLDYSQEGATFVYGFLTRPPMICGMDPVLMFSALQAIMFFSAVVAILYHLRVMQFVLAKLAWLMQITLRTTSAESLHAVASIILGMCETAIMITPYLPVQTNSEMFAILCSGFGTSAASMFAAYSSFGICPQYLLIVSIMAAPASLACSKLFYPETEKSQSTNISEFANQKSPYKNILDAIGSGASEAIMVVLENGACLVVFISLLAFVNAVISWLGAMVGLEGLTLEARAQMMATFALCNFSNLGSIGIQLGTYASVCAEQRVTVSRLALKAMIAGCAVAFTSACLAGMLVETPQFCNAQSAGSFHCFNLTSALQ
;
A
#
# COMPACT_ATOMS: atom_id res chain seq x y z
N MET A 1 -25.79 29.40 46.48
CA MET A 1 -25.00 28.61 47.46
C MET A 1 -24.03 27.61 46.80
N GLU A 2 -23.85 27.60 45.47
CA GLU A 2 -22.96 26.65 44.77
C GLU A 2 -21.60 27.23 44.32
N SER A 3 -21.38 28.55 44.36
CA SER A 3 -20.10 29.13 43.89
C SER A 3 -18.95 29.04 44.89
N ASN A 4 -19.22 28.68 46.16
CA ASN A 4 -18.19 28.61 47.22
C ASN A 4 -17.60 27.22 47.42
N ASN A 5 -18.12 26.17 46.77
CA ASN A 5 -17.57 24.81 46.87
C ASN A 5 -16.46 24.51 45.85
N HIS A 6 -16.40 25.24 44.72
CA HIS A 6 -15.37 25.01 43.70
C HIS A 6 -13.99 25.60 44.07
N SER A 7 -13.96 26.67 44.87
CA SER A 7 -12.70 27.28 45.33
C SER A 7 -12.03 26.46 46.43
N SER A 8 -12.80 25.82 47.31
CA SER A 8 -12.27 24.95 48.37
C SER A 8 -11.72 23.62 47.82
N LEU A 9 -12.41 22.99 46.85
CA LEU A 9 -11.95 21.77 46.18
C LEU A 9 -10.64 21.97 45.40
N ASN A 10 -10.48 23.11 44.71
CA ASN A 10 -9.23 23.45 44.02
C ASN A 10 -8.08 23.74 45.00
N SER A 11 -8.37 24.28 46.18
CA SER A 11 -7.37 24.51 47.23
C SER A 11 -6.88 23.21 47.90
N ILE A 12 -7.75 22.20 48.00
CA ILE A 12 -7.43 20.87 48.56
C ILE A 12 -6.65 20.04 47.53
N SER A 13 -7.07 20.07 46.26
CA SER A 13 -6.34 19.45 45.13
C SER A 13 -4.90 19.99 45.00
N THR A 14 -4.72 21.31 45.13
CA THR A 14 -3.38 21.93 45.07
C THR A 14 -2.53 21.66 46.32
N ARG A 15 -3.11 21.56 47.52
CA ARG A 15 -2.39 21.15 48.74
C ARG A 15 -1.99 19.67 48.74
N CYS A 16 -2.84 18.77 48.25
CA CYS A 16 -2.51 17.34 48.13
C CYS A 16 -1.40 17.07 47.10
N SER A 17 -1.35 17.81 45.99
CA SER A 17 -0.26 17.67 45.00
C SER A 17 1.12 18.10 45.53
N LYS A 18 1.15 18.92 46.59
CA LYS A 18 2.37 19.51 47.15
C LYS A 18 3.11 18.57 48.13
N TYR A 19 2.40 17.61 48.72
CA TYR A 19 2.97 16.63 49.68
C TYR A 19 3.22 15.23 49.08
N PHE A 20 2.74 14.93 47.87
CA PHE A 20 3.09 13.72 47.11
C PHE A 20 3.82 13.99 45.78
N PRO A 21 4.99 14.67 45.75
CA PRO A 21 5.66 14.96 44.49
C PRO A 21 6.66 13.87 44.10
N ARG A 22 6.57 13.41 42.85
CA ARG A 22 7.66 12.82 42.02
C ARG A 22 8.22 11.43 42.33
N LEU A 23 7.98 10.83 43.50
CA LEU A 23 8.42 9.45 43.77
C LEU A 23 7.61 8.38 43.02
N ASP A 24 6.37 8.71 42.64
CA ASP A 24 5.43 7.77 42.03
C ASP A 24 5.65 7.60 40.50
N GLU A 25 6.06 8.65 39.78
CA GLU A 25 6.36 8.59 38.33
C GLU A 25 7.61 7.77 38.00
N LYS A 26 8.68 7.91 38.81
CA LYS A 26 9.89 7.08 38.64
C LYS A 26 9.62 5.62 38.99
N LYS A 27 8.84 5.35 40.05
CA LYS A 27 8.42 3.99 40.42
C LYS A 27 7.47 3.39 39.37
N LYS A 28 6.52 4.15 38.83
CA LYS A 28 5.66 3.74 37.71
C LYS A 28 6.45 3.44 36.43
N ARG A 29 7.43 4.28 36.07
CA ARG A 29 8.34 3.98 34.94
C ARG A 29 9.18 2.74 35.20
N LEU A 30 9.74 2.60 36.40
CA LEU A 30 10.55 1.43 36.77
C LEU A 30 9.70 0.16 36.75
N PHE A 31 8.50 0.19 37.32
CA PHE A 31 7.53 -0.90 37.31
C PHE A 31 7.13 -1.28 35.89
N LYS A 32 6.85 -0.28 35.02
CA LYS A 32 6.55 -0.52 33.60
C LYS A 32 7.73 -1.16 32.86
N ILE A 33 8.96 -0.74 33.15
CA ILE A 33 10.18 -1.33 32.56
C ILE A 33 10.36 -2.78 33.06
N ILE A 34 10.24 -3.02 34.36
CA ILE A 34 10.35 -4.36 34.95
C ILE A 34 9.28 -5.28 34.38
N PHE A 35 8.04 -4.81 34.25
CA PHE A 35 6.95 -5.56 33.66
C PHE A 35 7.21 -5.91 32.19
N ILE A 36 7.70 -4.96 31.38
CA ILE A 36 8.07 -5.22 29.98
C ILE A 36 9.23 -6.23 29.89
N ILE A 37 10.24 -6.12 30.76
CA ILE A 37 11.38 -7.05 30.80
C ILE A 37 10.89 -8.47 31.17
N LEU A 38 10.01 -8.58 32.16
CA LEU A 38 9.43 -9.87 32.57
C LEU A 38 8.65 -10.51 31.42
N LEU A 39 7.85 -9.71 30.70
CA LEU A 39 7.06 -10.16 29.56
C LEU A 39 7.98 -10.60 28.40
N LEU A 40 9.08 -9.88 28.15
CA LEU A 40 10.10 -10.28 27.19
C LEU A 40 10.81 -11.58 27.59
N ILE A 41 11.16 -11.77 28.86
CA ILE A 41 11.77 -13.01 29.35
C ILE A 41 10.81 -14.18 29.15
N LEU A 42 9.54 -14.01 29.55
CA LEU A 42 8.50 -15.04 29.38
C LEU A 42 8.32 -15.39 27.90
N TYR A 43 8.33 -14.38 27.03
CA TYR A 43 8.24 -14.55 25.60
C TYR A 43 9.43 -15.35 25.02
N HIS A 44 10.66 -15.06 25.45
CA HIS A 44 11.85 -15.81 24.99
C HIS A 44 11.88 -17.24 25.53
N ILE A 45 11.38 -17.48 26.75
CA ILE A 45 11.19 -18.83 27.29
C ILE A 45 10.20 -19.60 26.41
N TYR A 46 9.06 -18.99 26.08
CA TYR A 46 8.07 -19.55 25.16
C TYR A 46 8.68 -19.82 23.77
N LEU A 47 9.48 -18.90 23.24
CA LEU A 47 10.15 -19.06 21.95
C LEU A 47 11.12 -20.26 21.97
N GLY A 48 11.93 -20.39 23.02
CA GLY A 48 12.81 -21.54 23.20
C GLY A 48 12.05 -22.87 23.26
N PHE A 49 10.92 -22.88 23.97
CA PHE A 49 10.03 -24.05 24.03
C PHE A 49 9.40 -24.38 22.68
N ALA A 50 8.95 -23.37 21.92
CA ALA A 50 8.37 -23.55 20.59
C ALA A 50 9.39 -24.12 19.59
N ILE A 51 10.62 -23.59 19.59
CA ILE A 51 11.73 -24.09 18.76
C ILE A 51 12.05 -25.55 19.09
N ALA A 52 12.10 -25.90 20.38
CA ALA A 52 12.40 -27.26 20.83
C ALA A 52 11.33 -28.28 20.42
N ARG A 53 10.06 -27.87 20.30
CA ARG A 53 8.95 -28.77 19.96
C ARG A 53 8.77 -28.97 18.46
N SER A 54 8.83 -27.90 17.66
CA SER A 54 8.81 -27.98 16.20
C SER A 54 9.37 -26.71 15.59
N PHE A 55 10.58 -26.80 15.01
CA PHE A 55 11.22 -25.68 14.35
C PHE A 55 10.41 -25.16 13.16
N GLN A 56 9.77 -26.04 12.38
CA GLN A 56 8.98 -25.64 11.22
C GLN A 56 7.79 -24.75 11.60
N ASN A 57 7.08 -25.09 12.69
CA ASN A 57 5.95 -24.28 13.16
C ASN A 57 6.42 -22.99 13.83
N ALA A 58 7.60 -23.00 14.46
CA ALA A 58 8.17 -21.83 15.12
C ALA A 58 8.86 -20.84 14.14
N LEU A 59 9.10 -21.24 12.89
CA LEU A 59 9.92 -20.50 11.92
C LEU A 59 9.47 -19.05 11.76
N ALA A 60 8.17 -18.79 11.62
CA ALA A 60 7.63 -17.44 11.49
C ALA A 60 7.96 -16.56 12.69
N ILE A 61 7.75 -17.08 13.91
CA ILE A 61 8.03 -16.35 15.16
C ILE A 61 9.54 -16.14 15.33
N VAL A 62 10.37 -17.12 14.93
CA VAL A 62 11.83 -16.99 14.92
C VAL A 62 12.30 -15.88 13.97
N VAL A 63 11.77 -15.84 12.74
CA VAL A 63 12.13 -14.79 11.77
C VAL A 63 11.69 -13.42 12.26
N LEU A 64 10.47 -13.29 12.76
CA LEU A 64 9.95 -12.02 13.30
C LEU A 64 10.76 -11.53 14.50
N THR A 65 11.19 -12.44 15.39
CA THR A 65 12.03 -12.09 16.54
C THR A 65 13.43 -11.68 16.14
N ILE A 66 14.05 -12.38 15.18
CA ILE A 66 15.34 -11.99 14.62
C ILE A 66 15.24 -10.60 14.00
N LEU A 67 14.23 -10.33 13.17
CA LEU A 67 14.00 -9.02 12.56
C LEU A 67 13.76 -7.93 13.62
N ALA A 68 12.96 -8.21 14.64
CA ALA A 68 12.72 -7.28 15.75
C ALA A 68 14.00 -6.95 16.50
N TRP A 69 14.83 -7.95 16.82
CA TRP A 69 16.13 -7.73 17.46
C TRP A 69 17.11 -7.00 16.55
N LEU A 70 17.15 -7.32 15.25
CA LEU A 70 17.97 -6.59 14.28
C LEU A 70 17.56 -5.11 14.21
N LEU A 71 16.25 -4.82 14.21
CA LEU A 71 15.75 -3.44 14.25
C LEU A 71 16.11 -2.75 15.56
N VAL A 72 15.95 -3.40 16.71
CA VAL A 72 16.33 -2.85 18.02
C VAL A 72 17.83 -2.57 18.08
N VAL A 73 18.66 -3.52 17.69
CA VAL A 73 20.13 -3.39 17.64
C VAL A 73 20.52 -2.28 16.67
N TYR A 74 19.90 -2.22 15.50
CA TYR A 74 20.15 -1.15 14.53
C TYR A 74 19.82 0.24 15.10
N TYR A 75 18.62 0.43 15.68
CA TYR A 75 18.16 1.74 16.14
C TYR A 75 18.73 2.17 17.49
N LYS A 76 18.96 1.25 18.43
CA LYS A 76 19.43 1.55 19.79
C LYS A 76 20.94 1.45 19.95
N ILE A 77 21.63 0.63 19.16
CA ILE A 77 23.07 0.39 19.30
C ILE A 77 23.82 0.97 18.09
N LEU A 78 23.56 0.47 16.88
CA LEU A 78 24.35 0.87 15.70
C LEU A 78 24.17 2.35 15.34
N ARG A 79 22.94 2.85 15.24
CA ARG A 79 22.67 4.24 14.85
C ARG A 79 23.26 5.28 15.83
N PRO A 80 23.12 5.15 17.16
CA PRO A 80 23.68 6.13 18.10
C PRO A 80 25.16 5.91 18.46
N TYR A 81 25.67 4.67 18.51
CA TYR A 81 27.03 4.40 19.00
C TYR A 81 28.03 4.05 17.89
N CYS A 82 27.64 3.21 16.92
CA CYS A 82 28.57 2.76 15.86
C CYS A 82 28.62 3.72 14.68
N PHE A 83 27.50 4.22 14.18
CA PHE A 83 27.47 5.08 12.99
C PHE A 83 28.26 6.39 13.14
N PRO A 84 28.17 7.16 14.24
CA PRO A 84 28.99 8.37 14.38
C PRO A 84 30.47 8.06 14.55
N LYS A 85 30.85 7.00 15.28
CA LYS A 85 32.26 6.61 15.48
C LYS A 85 32.88 5.95 14.25
N PHE A 86 32.16 5.07 13.56
CA PHE A 86 32.62 4.35 12.38
C PHE A 86 32.71 5.26 11.14
N ILE A 87 31.78 6.20 10.97
CA ILE A 87 31.89 7.25 9.93
C ILE A 87 33.01 8.24 10.28
N ALA A 88 33.19 8.61 11.55
CA ALA A 88 34.32 9.46 11.95
C ALA A 88 35.69 8.77 11.77
N GLN A 89 35.78 7.47 12.04
CA GLN A 89 37.05 6.73 12.07
C GLN A 89 37.45 6.10 10.72
N HIS A 90 36.50 5.75 9.84
CA HIS A 90 36.81 5.22 8.51
C HIS A 90 36.40 6.13 7.34
N CYS A 91 35.40 7.00 7.53
CA CYS A 91 34.95 7.89 6.47
C CYS A 91 35.60 9.28 6.53
N CYS A 92 36.48 9.57 7.52
CA CYS A 92 37.00 10.93 7.72
C CYS A 92 38.52 11.13 7.80
N SER A 93 39.40 10.11 7.88
CA SER A 93 40.83 10.40 8.11
C SER A 93 41.82 9.99 7.02
N THR A 94 41.47 9.23 5.97
CA THR A 94 42.48 8.91 4.92
C THR A 94 41.95 8.73 3.50
N LEU A 95 40.85 8.02 3.27
CA LEU A 95 40.31 7.84 1.91
C LEU A 95 39.40 8.98 1.44
N ALA A 96 38.64 9.58 2.36
CA ALA A 96 37.67 10.61 2.02
C ALA A 96 38.28 11.99 1.71
N LEU A 97 39.52 12.27 2.13
CA LEU A 97 40.20 13.52 1.81
C LEU A 97 40.92 13.48 0.45
N ARG A 98 41.41 12.32 -0.01
CA ARG A 98 41.96 12.16 -1.38
C ARG A 98 40.88 11.99 -2.46
N CYS A 99 39.73 11.40 -2.12
CA CYS A 99 38.61 11.24 -3.07
C CYS A 99 37.57 12.38 -3.06
N LYS A 100 37.72 13.43 -2.23
CA LYS A 100 36.60 14.38 -1.99
C LYS A 100 36.29 15.37 -3.10
N GLN A 101 37.22 15.71 -4.00
CA GLN A 101 36.99 16.91 -4.82
C GLN A 101 36.93 16.70 -6.34
N LYS A 102 37.45 15.60 -6.92
CA LYS A 102 37.55 15.53 -8.41
C LYS A 102 36.80 14.38 -9.11
N ASN A 103 36.37 13.32 -8.42
CA ASN A 103 35.79 12.14 -9.10
C ASN A 103 34.52 11.52 -8.47
N LYS A 104 33.87 12.19 -7.51
CA LYS A 104 32.60 11.70 -6.91
C LYS A 104 31.47 11.55 -7.92
N LYS A 105 31.37 12.48 -8.89
CA LYS A 105 30.34 12.40 -9.95
C LYS A 105 30.63 11.24 -10.89
N SER A 106 31.87 11.06 -11.33
CA SER A 106 32.28 9.97 -12.22
C SER A 106 32.06 8.60 -11.58
N LEU A 107 32.42 8.41 -10.31
CA LEU A 107 32.21 7.14 -9.60
C LEU A 107 30.72 6.82 -9.40
N GLN A 108 29.88 7.82 -9.10
CA GLN A 108 28.43 7.65 -9.00
C GLN A 108 27.80 7.33 -10.36
N ILE A 109 28.26 7.98 -11.43
CA ILE A 109 27.80 7.70 -12.80
C ILE A 109 28.18 6.28 -13.20
N ILE A 110 29.40 5.83 -12.91
CA ILE A 110 29.85 4.46 -13.18
C ILE A 110 28.99 3.45 -12.41
N LEU A 111 28.70 3.68 -11.13
CA LEU A 111 27.85 2.79 -10.34
C LEU A 111 26.42 2.72 -10.90
N TYR A 112 25.80 3.86 -11.27
CA TYR A 112 24.49 3.86 -11.90
C TYR A 112 24.49 3.19 -13.27
N ALA A 113 25.55 3.38 -14.06
CA ALA A 113 25.71 2.72 -15.35
C ALA A 113 25.82 1.19 -15.19
N ILE A 114 26.57 0.70 -14.20
CA ILE A 114 26.67 -0.74 -13.91
C ILE A 114 25.31 -1.31 -13.50
N ILE A 115 24.60 -0.64 -12.60
CA ILE A 115 23.26 -1.08 -12.15
C ILE A 115 22.27 -1.07 -13.33
N ALA A 116 22.28 -0.01 -14.14
CA ALA A 116 21.42 0.08 -15.32
C ALA A 116 21.74 -1.03 -16.35
N LEU A 117 23.02 -1.31 -16.57
CA LEU A 117 23.47 -2.36 -17.49
C LEU A 117 23.12 -3.76 -16.98
N ALA A 118 23.21 -3.99 -15.66
CA ALA A 118 22.75 -5.25 -15.04
C ALA A 118 21.24 -5.43 -15.18
N ILE A 119 20.45 -4.37 -14.92
CA ILE A 119 18.99 -4.40 -15.11
C ILE A 119 18.65 -4.67 -16.58
N LEU A 120 19.32 -3.98 -17.50
CA LEU A 120 19.13 -4.16 -18.94
C LEU A 120 19.45 -5.60 -19.38
N ALA A 121 20.56 -6.16 -18.90
CA ALA A 121 20.93 -7.55 -19.18
C ALA A 121 19.87 -8.53 -18.64
N ILE A 122 19.36 -8.31 -17.43
CA ILE A 122 18.30 -9.14 -16.84
C ILE A 122 17.01 -9.04 -17.66
N ILE A 123 16.64 -7.85 -18.13
CA ILE A 123 15.47 -7.64 -19.00
C ILE A 123 15.65 -8.42 -20.30
N LEU A 124 16.80 -8.28 -20.97
CA LEU A 124 17.07 -8.95 -22.24
C LEU A 124 17.03 -10.48 -22.10
N VAL A 125 17.65 -11.02 -21.05
CA VAL A 125 17.59 -12.47 -20.74
C VAL A 125 16.15 -12.91 -20.43
N SER A 126 15.39 -12.12 -19.69
CA SER A 126 14.01 -12.48 -19.32
C SER A 126 13.07 -12.55 -20.54
N VAL A 127 13.34 -11.74 -21.55
CA VAL A 127 12.47 -11.55 -22.73
C VAL A 127 12.83 -12.47 -23.90
N TRP A 128 14.07 -12.98 -23.97
CA TRP A 128 14.59 -13.71 -25.14
C TRP A 128 13.84 -14.99 -25.49
N ASP A 129 13.27 -15.69 -24.50
CA ASP A 129 12.70 -17.03 -24.71
C ASP A 129 11.31 -17.06 -25.38
N LYS A 130 10.48 -16.01 -25.24
CA LYS A 130 9.07 -16.03 -25.66
C LYS A 130 8.59 -14.69 -26.22
N TRP A 131 7.97 -14.73 -27.41
CA TRP A 131 7.36 -13.55 -28.06
C TRP A 131 6.35 -12.80 -27.18
N GLN A 132 5.60 -13.50 -26.33
CA GLN A 132 4.64 -12.87 -25.42
C GLN A 132 5.33 -11.92 -24.42
N ARG A 133 6.54 -12.24 -23.97
CA ARG A 133 7.30 -11.39 -23.04
C ARG A 133 7.86 -10.15 -23.73
N LEU A 134 8.21 -10.27 -25.01
CA LEU A 134 8.63 -9.14 -25.82
C LEU A 134 7.48 -8.15 -26.01
N ASN A 135 6.26 -8.65 -26.26
CA ASN A 135 5.07 -7.81 -26.32
C ASN A 135 4.82 -7.03 -25.02
N SER A 136 5.08 -7.65 -23.86
CA SER A 136 4.99 -6.96 -22.57
C SER A 136 6.04 -5.86 -22.42
N LEU A 137 7.29 -6.08 -22.87
CA LEU A 137 8.32 -5.04 -22.88
C LEU A 137 7.95 -3.88 -23.82
N VAL A 138 7.48 -4.19 -25.02
CA VAL A 138 7.02 -3.17 -25.98
C VAL A 138 5.85 -2.39 -25.40
N GLY A 139 4.86 -3.06 -24.80
CA GLY A 139 3.74 -2.42 -24.12
C GLY A 139 4.18 -1.47 -23.02
N PHE A 140 5.12 -1.88 -22.17
CA PHE A 140 5.70 -1.01 -21.14
C PHE A 140 6.33 0.26 -21.74
N ILE A 141 7.16 0.11 -22.78
CA ILE A 141 7.81 1.23 -23.47
C ILE A 141 6.76 2.14 -24.12
N THR A 142 5.73 1.58 -24.75
CA THR A 142 4.64 2.34 -25.36
C THR A 142 3.89 3.16 -24.32
N ILE A 143 3.56 2.61 -23.14
CA ILE A 143 2.88 3.35 -22.07
C ILE A 143 3.76 4.50 -21.58
N VAL A 144 5.05 4.26 -21.34
CA VAL A 144 6.00 5.32 -20.93
C VAL A 144 6.11 6.40 -22.01
N ALA A 145 6.16 6.01 -23.29
CA ALA A 145 6.19 6.94 -24.41
C ALA A 145 4.90 7.78 -24.50
N LEU A 146 3.72 7.16 -24.32
CA LEU A 146 2.44 7.87 -24.29
C LEU A 146 2.38 8.87 -23.13
N LEU A 147 2.80 8.46 -21.93
CA LEU A 147 2.87 9.37 -20.78
C LEU A 147 3.81 10.55 -21.01
N TYR A 148 4.91 10.34 -21.73
CA TYR A 148 5.84 11.40 -22.10
C TYR A 148 5.25 12.33 -23.16
N ILE A 149 4.63 11.80 -24.22
CA ILE A 149 4.04 12.58 -25.31
C ILE A 149 2.90 13.47 -24.80
N PHE A 150 2.05 12.93 -23.92
CA PHE A 150 0.92 13.64 -23.32
C PHE A 150 1.28 14.38 -22.02
N SER A 151 2.57 14.47 -21.68
CA SER A 151 3.03 15.20 -20.51
C SER A 151 2.78 16.70 -20.64
N GLU A 152 2.34 17.35 -19.56
CA GLU A 152 2.06 18.79 -19.55
C GLU A 152 3.31 19.62 -19.84
N HIS A 153 4.47 19.18 -19.35
CA HIS A 153 5.74 19.91 -19.43
C HIS A 153 6.91 18.98 -19.71
N THR A 154 7.01 18.48 -20.95
CA THR A 154 8.05 17.54 -21.41
C THR A 154 9.49 17.99 -21.13
N SER A 155 9.77 19.30 -21.17
CA SER A 155 11.11 19.87 -20.91
C SER A 155 11.51 19.90 -19.44
N LYS A 156 10.53 19.81 -18.52
CA LYS A 156 10.75 19.87 -17.06
C LYS A 156 10.73 18.50 -16.39
N VAL A 157 10.63 17.42 -17.16
CA VAL A 157 10.61 16.05 -16.64
C VAL A 157 11.93 15.75 -15.92
N ASN A 158 11.83 15.51 -14.61
CA ASN A 158 12.94 14.99 -13.85
C ASN A 158 12.96 13.46 -14.00
N TRP A 159 13.93 12.98 -14.77
CA TRP A 159 14.07 11.55 -15.06
C TRP A 159 14.45 10.69 -13.86
N ARG A 160 14.95 11.28 -12.78
CA ARG A 160 15.38 10.51 -11.60
C ARG A 160 14.20 9.76 -10.93
N PRO A 161 13.09 10.42 -10.53
CA PRO A 161 11.90 9.72 -10.04
C PRO A 161 11.37 8.65 -11.01
N VAL A 162 11.44 8.92 -12.31
CA VAL A 162 10.93 8.01 -13.35
C VAL A 162 11.77 6.72 -13.40
N PHE A 163 13.09 6.84 -13.54
CA PHE A 163 13.98 5.67 -13.58
C PHE A 163 14.02 4.92 -12.26
N TRP A 164 14.04 5.63 -11.11
CA TRP A 164 14.04 4.97 -9.81
C TRP A 164 12.70 4.32 -9.48
N GLY A 165 11.57 4.95 -9.82
CA GLY A 165 10.26 4.38 -9.57
C GLY A 165 10.04 3.10 -10.37
N PHE A 166 10.28 3.13 -11.69
CA PHE A 166 10.23 1.92 -12.52
C PHE A 166 11.31 0.90 -12.16
N GLY A 167 12.50 1.35 -11.76
CA GLY A 167 13.58 0.46 -11.31
C GLY A 167 13.24 -0.28 -10.01
N ILE A 168 12.65 0.40 -9.03
CA ILE A 168 12.18 -0.21 -7.78
C ILE A 168 11.01 -1.16 -8.07
N GLN A 169 10.06 -0.74 -8.91
CA GLN A 169 8.96 -1.59 -9.36
C GLN A 169 9.47 -2.90 -9.98
N PHE A 170 10.49 -2.81 -10.86
CA PHE A 170 11.11 -3.97 -11.50
C PHE A 170 11.86 -4.86 -10.51
N LEU A 171 12.61 -4.25 -9.57
CA LEU A 171 13.32 -4.96 -8.53
C LEU A 171 12.37 -5.76 -7.62
N ILE A 172 11.25 -5.15 -7.21
CA ILE A 172 10.21 -5.84 -6.44
C ILE A 172 9.64 -7.00 -7.24
N GLY A 173 9.36 -6.79 -8.53
CA GLY A 173 8.90 -7.86 -9.43
C GLY A 173 9.87 -9.04 -9.48
N ILE A 174 11.17 -8.81 -9.62
CA ILE A 174 12.18 -9.89 -9.63
C ILE A 174 12.20 -10.64 -8.30
N ILE A 175 12.25 -9.90 -7.19
CA ILE A 175 12.30 -10.50 -5.84
C ILE A 175 11.05 -11.33 -5.59
N ALA A 176 9.87 -10.85 -5.98
CA ALA A 176 8.62 -11.49 -5.65
C ALA A 176 8.17 -12.60 -6.63
N ILE A 177 8.58 -12.52 -7.91
CA ILE A 177 8.12 -13.45 -8.97
C ILE A 177 9.23 -14.43 -9.39
N LYS A 178 10.47 -13.94 -9.60
CA LYS A 178 11.57 -14.77 -10.14
C LYS A 178 12.37 -15.49 -9.06
N TRP A 179 12.58 -14.85 -7.92
CA TRP A 179 13.38 -15.44 -6.85
C TRP A 179 12.56 -16.44 -6.03
N LYS A 180 12.90 -17.73 -6.09
CA LYS A 180 12.16 -18.83 -5.45
C LYS A 180 11.82 -18.57 -3.97
N ASN A 181 12.79 -18.11 -3.19
CA ASN A 181 12.59 -17.82 -1.76
C ASN A 181 11.72 -16.57 -1.55
N GLY A 182 11.85 -15.57 -2.44
CA GLY A 182 11.00 -14.39 -2.40
C GLY A 182 9.56 -14.72 -2.76
N MET A 183 9.32 -15.53 -3.79
CA MET A 183 8.00 -16.03 -4.17
C MET A 183 7.31 -16.75 -2.99
N GLN A 184 8.03 -17.64 -2.30
CA GLN A 184 7.52 -18.32 -1.10
C GLN A 184 7.23 -17.34 0.05
N ALA A 185 8.10 -16.34 0.26
CA ALA A 185 7.88 -15.33 1.27
C ALA A 185 6.62 -14.48 0.99
N PHE A 186 6.43 -14.02 -0.25
CA PHE A 186 5.25 -13.25 -0.64
C PHE A 186 3.97 -14.08 -0.58
N GLN A 187 4.02 -15.35 -0.99
CA GLN A 187 2.89 -16.28 -0.82
C GLN A 187 2.52 -16.44 0.65
N TRP A 188 3.50 -16.71 1.52
CA TRP A 188 3.25 -16.83 2.96
C TRP A 188 2.65 -15.55 3.56
N ILE A 189 3.18 -14.37 3.21
CA ILE A 189 2.62 -13.08 3.68
C ILE A 189 1.17 -12.93 3.22
N SER A 190 0.89 -13.20 1.94
CA SER A 190 -0.47 -13.10 1.40
C SER A 190 -1.44 -14.06 2.09
N ASP A 191 -1.03 -15.29 2.36
CA ASP A 191 -1.87 -16.26 3.08
C ASP A 191 -2.19 -15.77 4.51
N GLN A 192 -1.21 -15.16 5.20
CA GLN A 192 -1.46 -14.57 6.52
C GLN A 192 -2.43 -13.38 6.45
N VAL A 193 -2.33 -12.54 5.40
CA VAL A 193 -3.28 -11.44 5.19
C VAL A 193 -4.68 -11.98 4.97
N ILE A 194 -4.86 -13.04 4.18
CA ILE A 194 -6.19 -13.63 3.95
C ILE A 194 -6.75 -14.27 5.22
N ILE A 195 -5.95 -15.03 5.96
CA ILE A 195 -6.37 -15.60 7.26
C ILE A 195 -6.80 -14.47 8.21
N PHE A 196 -6.04 -13.38 8.25
CA PHE A 196 -6.36 -12.22 9.06
C PHE A 196 -7.68 -11.57 8.63
N LEU A 197 -7.90 -11.37 7.33
CA LEU A 197 -9.15 -10.81 6.81
C LEU A 197 -10.33 -11.76 7.03
N ASP A 198 -10.13 -13.09 7.02
CA ASP A 198 -11.19 -14.09 7.24
C ASP A 198 -11.78 -14.03 8.66
N TYR A 199 -11.05 -13.49 9.65
CA TYR A 199 -11.64 -13.20 10.96
C TYR A 199 -12.82 -12.23 10.90
N SER A 200 -12.92 -11.39 9.86
CA SER A 200 -14.09 -10.54 9.66
C SER A 200 -15.36 -11.35 9.41
N GLN A 201 -15.24 -12.57 8.88
CA GLN A 201 -16.38 -13.43 8.60
C GLN A 201 -17.07 -13.91 9.88
N GLU A 202 -16.36 -14.05 11.00
CA GLU A 202 -16.98 -14.41 12.28
C GLU A 202 -17.93 -13.30 12.76
N GLY A 203 -17.48 -12.04 12.67
CA GLY A 203 -18.31 -10.88 12.96
C GLY A 203 -19.48 -10.73 11.98
N ALA A 204 -19.24 -10.92 10.69
CA ALA A 204 -20.26 -10.83 9.66
C ALA A 204 -21.32 -11.93 9.80
N THR A 205 -20.91 -13.17 10.11
CA THR A 205 -21.83 -14.30 10.34
C THR A 205 -22.68 -14.08 11.58
N PHE A 206 -22.12 -13.49 12.64
CA PHE A 206 -22.89 -13.10 13.81
C PHE A 206 -23.98 -12.06 13.50
N VAL A 207 -23.67 -11.07 12.67
CA VAL A 207 -24.60 -9.95 12.35
C VAL A 207 -25.61 -10.32 11.27
N TYR A 208 -25.19 -11.00 10.20
CA TYR A 208 -25.98 -11.23 8.99
C TYR A 208 -26.40 -12.70 8.77
N GLY A 209 -25.92 -13.63 9.61
CA GLY A 209 -26.29 -15.04 9.55
C GLY A 209 -25.90 -15.71 8.23
N PHE A 210 -26.85 -16.40 7.61
CA PHE A 210 -26.61 -17.22 6.41
C PHE A 210 -26.23 -16.43 5.15
N LEU A 211 -26.38 -15.10 5.15
CA LEU A 211 -26.00 -14.25 4.01
C LEU A 211 -24.49 -14.25 3.74
N THR A 212 -23.69 -14.55 4.77
CA THR A 212 -22.21 -14.50 4.70
C THR A 212 -21.60 -15.88 4.40
N ARG A 213 -22.19 -16.93 4.98
CA ARG A 213 -21.78 -18.33 4.82
C ARG A 213 -23.03 -19.18 4.61
N PRO A 214 -23.62 -19.15 3.39
CA PRO A 214 -24.77 -19.98 3.10
C PRO A 214 -24.39 -21.46 3.19
N PRO A 215 -25.31 -22.34 3.62
CA PRO A 215 -25.09 -23.78 3.52
C PRO A 215 -24.90 -24.17 2.06
N MET A 216 -24.05 -25.16 1.77
CA MET A 216 -23.74 -25.65 0.40
C MET A 216 -24.91 -26.44 -0.23
N ILE A 217 -26.13 -25.91 -0.11
CA ILE A 217 -27.36 -26.45 -0.68
C ILE A 217 -27.68 -25.58 -1.90
N CYS A 218 -27.94 -26.20 -3.05
CA CYS A 218 -28.35 -25.52 -4.29
C CYS A 218 -27.35 -24.51 -4.89
N GLY A 219 -26.06 -24.58 -4.56
CA GLY A 219 -25.05 -23.69 -5.15
C GLY A 219 -25.22 -22.21 -4.75
N MET A 220 -25.74 -21.94 -3.54
CA MET A 220 -25.81 -20.58 -3.02
C MET A 220 -24.40 -20.06 -2.71
N ASP A 221 -24.04 -18.94 -3.34
CA ASP A 221 -22.79 -18.22 -3.05
C ASP A 221 -23.01 -17.13 -1.98
N PRO A 222 -21.98 -16.82 -1.18
CA PRO A 222 -22.00 -15.69 -0.26
C PRO A 222 -22.40 -14.38 -0.95
N VAL A 223 -23.26 -13.59 -0.32
CA VAL A 223 -23.61 -12.27 -0.85
C VAL A 223 -22.41 -11.34 -0.70
N LEU A 224 -21.82 -10.89 -1.81
CA LEU A 224 -20.60 -10.08 -1.85
C LEU A 224 -20.60 -8.92 -0.83
N MET A 225 -21.73 -8.22 -0.72
CA MET A 225 -21.93 -7.08 0.18
C MET A 225 -21.81 -7.45 1.66
N PHE A 226 -22.31 -8.64 2.05
CA PHE A 226 -22.34 -9.10 3.43
C PHE A 226 -21.22 -10.08 3.77
N SER A 227 -20.46 -10.56 2.79
CA SER A 227 -19.30 -11.42 3.01
C SER A 227 -17.98 -10.68 2.77
N ALA A 228 -17.59 -10.47 1.52
CA ALA A 228 -16.24 -10.00 1.22
C ALA A 228 -16.01 -8.52 1.55
N LEU A 229 -16.99 -7.65 1.31
CA LEU A 229 -16.84 -6.21 1.60
C LEU A 229 -16.80 -5.90 3.11
N GLN A 230 -17.26 -6.82 3.96
CA GLN A 230 -17.18 -6.67 5.42
C GLN A 230 -15.73 -6.67 5.94
N ALA A 231 -14.81 -7.29 5.20
CA ALA A 231 -13.39 -7.24 5.49
C ALA A 231 -12.86 -5.79 5.54
N ILE A 232 -13.50 -4.85 4.82
CA ILE A 232 -13.15 -3.42 4.84
C ILE A 232 -13.42 -2.80 6.21
N MET A 233 -14.58 -3.06 6.82
CA MET A 233 -14.90 -2.52 8.15
C MET A 233 -13.97 -3.08 9.22
N PHE A 234 -13.69 -4.38 9.18
CA PHE A 234 -12.73 -5.01 10.09
C PHE A 234 -11.32 -4.44 9.91
N PHE A 235 -10.86 -4.32 8.67
CA PHE A 235 -9.53 -3.80 8.35
C PHE A 235 -9.37 -2.34 8.78
N SER A 236 -10.36 -1.48 8.51
CA SER A 236 -10.35 -0.08 8.92
C SER A 236 -10.30 0.08 10.45
N ALA A 237 -11.08 -0.71 11.19
CA ALA A 237 -11.01 -0.71 12.66
C ALA A 237 -9.61 -1.09 13.17
N VAL A 238 -8.97 -2.09 12.56
CA VAL A 238 -7.60 -2.49 12.94
C VAL A 238 -6.58 -1.42 12.56
N VAL A 239 -6.71 -0.81 11.39
CA VAL A 239 -5.87 0.34 10.99
C VAL A 239 -5.98 1.45 12.03
N ALA A 240 -7.20 1.81 12.46
CA ALA A 240 -7.43 2.85 13.46
C ALA A 240 -6.74 2.50 14.79
N ILE A 241 -6.79 1.23 15.23
CA ILE A 241 -6.03 0.75 16.40
C ILE A 241 -4.53 0.93 16.17
N LEU A 242 -4.01 0.48 15.03
CA LEU A 242 -2.57 0.57 14.72
C LEU A 242 -2.10 2.03 14.61
N TYR A 243 -2.98 2.93 14.17
CA TYR A 243 -2.75 4.37 14.16
C TYR A 243 -2.75 4.94 15.58
N HIS A 244 -3.68 4.51 16.45
CA HIS A 244 -3.68 4.89 17.87
C HIS A 244 -2.42 4.43 18.60
N LEU A 245 -1.95 3.20 18.30
CA LEU A 245 -0.74 2.59 18.86
C LEU A 245 0.57 3.12 18.27
N ARG A 246 0.52 4.03 17.29
CA ARG A 246 1.66 4.60 16.57
C ARG A 246 2.44 3.63 15.67
N VAL A 247 1.89 2.46 15.37
CA VAL A 247 2.53 1.45 14.52
C VAL A 247 2.46 1.88 13.05
N MET A 248 1.30 2.34 12.59
CA MET A 248 1.13 2.80 11.19
C MET A 248 2.05 3.97 10.86
N GLN A 249 2.14 4.96 11.74
CA GLN A 249 3.00 6.13 11.55
C GLN A 249 4.47 5.72 11.43
N PHE A 250 4.90 4.73 12.22
CA PHE A 250 6.26 4.21 12.12
C PHE A 250 6.50 3.51 10.78
N VAL A 251 5.63 2.57 10.39
CA VAL A 251 5.79 1.79 9.15
C VAL A 251 5.74 2.71 7.92
N LEU A 252 4.73 3.56 7.84
CA LEU A 252 4.53 4.47 6.70
C LEU A 252 5.64 5.51 6.61
N ALA A 253 6.10 6.09 7.72
CA ALA A 253 7.21 7.04 7.69
C ALA A 253 8.52 6.38 7.19
N LYS A 254 8.74 5.09 7.48
CA LYS A 254 9.93 4.36 7.02
C LYS A 254 9.89 4.04 5.54
N LEU A 255 8.76 3.56 5.06
CA LEU A 255 8.56 3.27 3.65
C LEU A 255 8.56 4.57 2.81
N ALA A 256 7.93 5.64 3.30
CA ALA A 256 7.96 6.95 2.65
C ALA A 256 9.38 7.54 2.61
N TRP A 257 10.15 7.39 3.69
CA TRP A 257 11.56 7.80 3.73
C TRP A 257 12.42 7.05 2.70
N LEU A 258 12.15 5.76 2.49
CA LEU A 258 12.81 4.97 1.44
C LEU A 258 12.50 5.54 0.04
N MET A 259 11.25 5.90 -0.22
CA MET A 259 10.84 6.52 -1.49
C MET A 259 11.48 7.90 -1.68
N GLN A 260 11.53 8.74 -0.63
CA GLN A 260 12.19 10.05 -0.72
C GLN A 260 13.68 9.96 -1.04
N ILE A 261 14.42 9.03 -0.44
CA ILE A 261 15.86 8.91 -0.70
C ILE A 261 16.14 8.51 -2.14
N THR A 262 15.33 7.58 -2.65
CA THR A 262 15.49 7.01 -3.97
C THR A 262 15.02 7.99 -5.04
N LEU A 263 13.73 8.33 -5.02
CA LEU A 263 13.08 9.17 -6.05
C LEU A 263 13.33 10.68 -5.86
N ARG A 264 13.74 11.16 -4.66
CA ARG A 264 13.79 12.59 -4.30
C ARG A 264 12.46 13.33 -4.45
N THR A 265 11.39 12.62 -4.18
CA THR A 265 10.03 13.12 -4.04
C THR A 265 9.81 13.77 -2.66
N THR A 266 8.72 14.51 -2.53
CA THR A 266 8.39 15.27 -1.33
C THR A 266 7.74 14.38 -0.27
N SER A 267 7.61 14.87 0.96
CA SER A 267 7.15 14.02 2.08
C SER A 267 5.70 13.60 1.91
N ALA A 268 4.83 14.50 1.47
CA ALA A 268 3.41 14.25 1.36
C ALA A 268 3.10 13.25 0.23
N GLU A 269 3.67 13.45 -0.97
CA GLU A 269 3.41 12.54 -2.11
C GLU A 269 4.01 11.14 -1.87
N SER A 270 5.19 11.06 -1.24
CA SER A 270 5.82 9.77 -0.92
C SER A 270 5.05 9.02 0.16
N LEU A 271 4.54 9.75 1.16
CA LEU A 271 3.72 9.18 2.21
C LEU A 271 2.38 8.69 1.66
N HIS A 272 1.72 9.49 0.82
CA HIS A 272 0.47 9.11 0.18
C HIS A 272 0.64 7.88 -0.72
N ALA A 273 1.66 7.86 -1.56
CA ALA A 273 1.93 6.73 -2.45
C ALA A 273 2.16 5.41 -1.70
N VAL A 274 2.79 5.47 -0.53
CA VAL A 274 3.02 4.29 0.31
C VAL A 274 1.78 3.90 1.11
N ALA A 275 1.10 4.88 1.69
CA ALA A 275 -0.05 4.64 2.55
C ALA A 275 -1.27 4.11 1.77
N SER A 276 -1.42 4.54 0.52
CA SER A 276 -2.48 4.09 -0.38
C SER A 276 -2.41 2.59 -0.72
N ILE A 277 -1.24 1.95 -0.62
CA ILE A 277 -1.08 0.49 -0.69
C ILE A 277 -1.90 -0.22 0.39
N ILE A 278 -1.96 0.37 1.58
CA ILE A 278 -2.57 -0.26 2.75
C ILE A 278 -4.01 0.23 2.92
N LEU A 279 -4.21 1.56 2.88
CA LEU A 279 -5.42 2.25 3.30
C LEU A 279 -6.36 2.65 2.16
N GLY A 280 -5.93 2.53 0.90
CA GLY A 280 -6.71 2.99 -0.24
C GLY A 280 -6.82 4.51 -0.33
N MET A 281 -7.52 5.01 -1.36
CA MET A 281 -7.45 6.43 -1.75
C MET A 281 -8.12 7.39 -0.77
N CYS A 282 -9.24 7.01 -0.15
CA CYS A 282 -10.01 7.93 0.72
C CYS A 282 -9.36 8.08 2.09
N GLU A 283 -9.02 6.96 2.74
CA GLU A 283 -8.39 6.93 4.06
C GLU A 283 -7.02 7.61 4.02
N THR A 284 -6.27 7.42 2.92
CA THR A 284 -4.96 8.06 2.76
C THR A 284 -5.08 9.56 2.58
N ALA A 285 -6.12 10.07 1.90
CA ALA A 285 -6.36 11.51 1.77
C ALA A 285 -6.59 12.15 3.16
N ILE A 286 -7.38 11.51 4.03
CA ILE A 286 -7.64 11.96 5.40
C ILE A 286 -6.35 11.98 6.23
N MET A 287 -5.48 10.97 6.06
CA MET A 287 -4.20 10.92 6.77
C MET A 287 -3.31 12.13 6.47
N ILE A 288 -3.29 12.60 5.22
CA ILE A 288 -2.42 13.70 4.79
C ILE A 288 -3.10 15.08 4.83
N THR A 289 -4.32 15.17 5.37
CA THR A 289 -5.11 16.42 5.49
C THR A 289 -4.28 17.66 5.85
N PRO A 290 -3.41 17.63 6.89
CA PRO A 290 -2.68 18.83 7.32
C PRO A 290 -1.68 19.34 6.27
N TYR A 291 -1.30 18.50 5.32
CA TYR A 291 -0.32 18.82 4.29
C TYR A 291 -0.96 19.27 2.97
N LEU A 292 -2.24 18.95 2.73
CA LEU A 292 -2.93 19.25 1.46
C LEU A 292 -2.95 20.74 1.06
N PRO A 293 -3.16 21.72 1.97
CA PRO A 293 -3.26 23.13 1.58
C PRO A 293 -1.99 23.68 0.90
N VAL A 294 -0.82 23.16 1.27
CA VAL A 294 0.49 23.68 0.84
C VAL A 294 1.12 22.89 -0.31
N GLN A 295 0.39 21.94 -0.90
CA GLN A 295 0.90 21.12 -2.00
C GLN A 295 0.91 21.89 -3.32
N THR A 296 1.93 21.65 -4.13
CA THR A 296 1.97 22.11 -5.53
C THR A 296 0.98 21.32 -6.39
N ASN A 297 0.71 21.81 -7.61
CA ASN A 297 -0.12 21.08 -8.57
C ASN A 297 0.44 19.69 -8.92
N SER A 298 1.77 19.54 -8.99
CA SER A 298 2.42 18.25 -9.29
C SER A 298 2.42 17.29 -8.10
N GLU A 299 2.59 17.79 -6.88
CA GLU A 299 2.43 16.98 -5.66
C GLU A 299 0.97 16.50 -5.52
N MET A 300 0.00 17.39 -5.72
CA MET A 300 -1.41 17.03 -5.73
C MET A 300 -1.72 16.02 -6.84
N PHE A 301 -1.14 16.19 -8.04
CA PHE A 301 -1.28 15.22 -9.12
C PHE A 301 -0.73 13.84 -8.74
N ALA A 302 0.44 13.78 -8.09
CA ALA A 302 1.04 12.53 -7.62
C ALA A 302 0.22 11.85 -6.52
N ILE A 303 -0.36 12.63 -5.62
CA ILE A 303 -1.30 12.17 -4.59
C ILE A 303 -2.54 11.53 -5.24
N LEU A 304 -3.20 12.21 -6.18
CA LEU A 304 -4.38 11.67 -6.88
C LEU A 304 -4.02 10.44 -7.74
N CYS A 305 -2.92 10.51 -8.49
CA CYS A 305 -2.42 9.41 -9.34
C CYS A 305 -2.10 8.16 -8.52
N SER A 306 -1.46 8.30 -7.36
CA SER A 306 -1.21 7.17 -6.47
C SER A 306 -2.51 6.59 -5.91
N GLY A 307 -3.45 7.44 -5.46
CA GLY A 307 -4.77 6.98 -5.05
C GLY A 307 -5.51 6.16 -6.13
N PHE A 308 -5.46 6.62 -7.38
CA PHE A 308 -6.05 5.89 -8.52
C PHE A 308 -5.26 4.64 -8.91
N GLY A 309 -3.93 4.70 -8.84
CA GLY A 309 -3.02 3.66 -9.34
C GLY A 309 -2.77 2.50 -8.38
N THR A 310 -3.14 2.63 -7.11
CA THR A 310 -3.02 1.59 -6.08
C THR A 310 -4.36 0.94 -5.74
N SER A 311 -4.32 -0.25 -5.13
CA SER A 311 -5.45 -0.88 -4.46
C SER A 311 -5.28 -0.83 -2.95
N ALA A 312 -6.40 -0.83 -2.21
CA ALA A 312 -6.40 -1.01 -0.76
C ALA A 312 -6.18 -2.48 -0.38
N ALA A 313 -5.49 -2.73 0.73
CA ALA A 313 -5.30 -4.07 1.28
C ALA A 313 -6.64 -4.70 1.75
N SER A 314 -7.58 -3.87 2.19
CA SER A 314 -8.94 -4.29 2.56
C SER A 314 -9.71 -4.98 1.43
N MET A 315 -9.38 -4.68 0.17
CA MET A 315 -10.01 -5.29 -1.01
C MET A 315 -9.46 -6.68 -1.36
N PHE A 316 -8.42 -7.16 -0.66
CA PHE A 316 -7.80 -8.45 -0.98
C PHE A 316 -8.77 -9.62 -0.78
N ALA A 317 -9.61 -9.57 0.25
CA ALA A 317 -10.64 -10.59 0.47
C ALA A 317 -11.67 -10.61 -0.67
N ALA A 318 -12.11 -9.43 -1.14
CA ALA A 318 -13.03 -9.32 -2.27
C ALA A 318 -12.42 -9.84 -3.57
N TYR A 319 -11.22 -9.39 -3.94
CA TYR A 319 -10.55 -9.88 -5.14
C TYR A 319 -10.18 -11.36 -5.08
N SER A 320 -9.83 -11.87 -3.90
CA SER A 320 -9.60 -13.31 -3.69
C SER A 320 -10.89 -14.12 -3.88
N SER A 321 -12.04 -13.60 -3.43
CA SER A 321 -13.34 -14.23 -3.65
C SER A 321 -13.72 -14.31 -5.14
N PHE A 322 -13.17 -13.44 -5.98
CA PHE A 322 -13.29 -13.50 -7.44
C PHE A 322 -12.29 -14.46 -8.12
N GLY A 323 -11.51 -15.22 -7.35
CA GLY A 323 -10.52 -16.19 -7.84
C GLY A 323 -9.15 -15.59 -8.20
N ILE A 324 -8.89 -14.34 -7.82
CA ILE A 324 -7.58 -13.71 -8.05
C ILE A 324 -6.60 -14.15 -6.97
N CYS A 325 -5.43 -14.63 -7.38
CA CYS A 325 -4.41 -15.10 -6.44
C CYS A 325 -3.92 -13.97 -5.50
N PRO A 326 -4.06 -14.13 -4.17
CA PRO A 326 -3.67 -13.12 -3.17
C PRO A 326 -2.20 -12.70 -3.24
N GLN A 327 -1.33 -13.61 -3.68
CA GLN A 327 0.09 -13.33 -3.90
C GLN A 327 0.29 -12.22 -4.93
N TYR A 328 -0.39 -12.30 -6.07
CA TYR A 328 -0.26 -11.29 -7.12
C TYR A 328 -0.87 -9.96 -6.70
N LEU A 329 -1.98 -9.96 -5.95
CA LEU A 329 -2.59 -8.74 -5.39
C LEU A 329 -1.62 -7.98 -4.48
N LEU A 330 -0.90 -8.71 -3.62
CA LEU A 330 0.10 -8.12 -2.72
C LEU A 330 1.26 -7.51 -3.51
N ILE A 331 1.79 -8.26 -4.47
CA ILE A 331 2.93 -7.85 -5.29
C ILE A 331 2.59 -6.59 -6.09
N VAL A 332 1.43 -6.59 -6.77
CA VAL A 332 0.97 -5.46 -7.59
C VAL A 332 0.72 -4.23 -6.74
N SER A 333 0.08 -4.37 -5.58
CA SER A 333 -0.17 -3.26 -4.67
C SER A 333 1.15 -2.61 -4.21
N ILE A 334 2.18 -3.40 -3.88
CA ILE A 334 3.49 -2.87 -3.46
C ILE A 334 4.25 -2.23 -4.64
N MET A 335 4.14 -2.81 -5.84
CA MET A 335 4.74 -2.27 -7.07
C MET A 335 4.09 -0.95 -7.51
N ALA A 336 2.81 -0.75 -7.22
CA ALA A 336 2.05 0.43 -7.65
C ALA A 336 2.52 1.73 -6.97
N ALA A 337 3.05 1.69 -5.75
CA ALA A 337 3.55 2.89 -5.07
C ALA A 337 4.72 3.59 -5.80
N PRO A 338 5.86 2.93 -6.07
CA PRO A 338 6.94 3.56 -6.83
C PRO A 338 6.56 3.85 -8.28
N ALA A 339 5.71 3.01 -8.89
CA ALA A 339 5.22 3.20 -10.25
C ALA A 339 4.29 4.44 -10.37
N SER A 340 3.44 4.70 -9.38
CA SER A 340 2.57 5.88 -9.35
C SER A 340 3.35 7.18 -9.24
N LEU A 341 4.45 7.20 -8.48
CA LEU A 341 5.36 8.35 -8.45
C LEU A 341 6.12 8.52 -9.77
N ALA A 342 6.53 7.43 -10.43
CA ALA A 342 7.15 7.50 -11.76
C ALA A 342 6.18 8.03 -12.83
N CYS A 343 4.99 7.44 -12.94
CA CYS A 343 3.97 7.83 -13.90
C CYS A 343 3.49 9.27 -13.66
N SER A 344 3.27 9.66 -12.40
CA SER A 344 2.83 11.02 -12.09
C SER A 344 3.87 12.08 -12.40
N LYS A 345 5.14 11.86 -12.04
CA LYS A 345 6.22 12.81 -12.34
C LYS A 345 6.65 12.82 -13.80
N LEU A 346 6.30 11.77 -14.57
CA LEU A 346 6.46 11.76 -16.02
C LEU A 346 5.33 12.56 -16.71
N PHE A 347 4.08 12.34 -16.30
CA PHE A 347 2.90 12.95 -16.92
C PHE A 347 2.68 14.41 -16.50
N TYR A 348 2.94 14.73 -15.23
CA TYR A 348 2.78 16.06 -14.66
C TYR A 348 3.99 16.42 -13.77
N PRO A 349 5.14 16.81 -14.38
CA PRO A 349 6.38 17.03 -13.65
C PRO A 349 6.35 18.28 -12.76
N GLU A 350 7.23 18.28 -11.76
CA GLU A 350 7.32 19.37 -10.77
C GLU A 350 7.84 20.66 -11.40
N THR A 351 7.06 21.73 -11.30
CA THR A 351 7.44 23.07 -11.82
C THR A 351 7.69 24.09 -10.73
N GLU A 352 7.18 23.85 -9.53
CA GLU A 352 7.20 24.76 -8.40
C GLU A 352 8.15 24.24 -7.30
N LYS A 353 8.55 25.10 -6.36
CA LYS A 353 9.33 24.67 -5.21
C LYS A 353 8.37 24.19 -4.12
N SER A 354 8.42 22.89 -3.82
CA SER A 354 7.66 22.30 -2.73
C SER A 354 8.03 22.92 -1.38
N GLN A 355 7.01 23.14 -0.55
CA GLN A 355 7.13 23.59 0.83
C GLN A 355 7.15 22.41 1.83
N SER A 356 6.83 21.18 1.38
CA SER A 356 6.66 20.01 2.24
C SER A 356 7.90 19.09 2.22
N THR A 357 8.79 19.25 3.21
CA THR A 357 10.08 18.52 3.21
C THR A 357 10.26 17.49 4.32
N ASN A 358 9.61 17.63 5.48
CA ASN A 358 9.92 16.82 6.66
C ASN A 358 8.89 15.73 6.99
N ILE A 359 9.19 14.47 6.62
CA ILE A 359 8.44 13.26 7.06
C ILE A 359 8.40 13.12 8.59
N SER A 360 9.41 13.63 9.30
CA SER A 360 9.49 13.51 10.76
C SER A 360 8.35 14.20 11.50
N GLU A 361 7.67 15.16 10.87
CA GLU A 361 6.49 15.79 11.46
C GLU A 361 5.30 14.83 11.47
N PHE A 362 5.09 14.08 10.39
CA PHE A 362 4.03 13.07 10.31
C PHE A 362 4.19 11.98 11.37
N ALA A 363 5.41 11.47 11.56
CA ALA A 363 5.70 10.44 12.56
C ALA A 363 5.38 10.85 14.01
N ASN A 364 5.27 12.16 14.27
CA ASN A 364 5.02 12.73 15.59
C ASN A 364 3.58 13.22 15.79
N GLN A 365 2.69 13.05 14.80
CA GLN A 365 1.29 13.42 14.94
C GLN A 365 0.61 12.62 16.06
N LYS A 366 -0.25 13.29 16.82
CA LYS A 366 -1.07 12.63 17.84
C LYS A 366 -2.23 11.89 17.17
N SER A 367 -2.58 10.74 17.74
CA SER A 367 -3.79 10.01 17.37
C SER A 367 -5.03 10.90 17.57
N PRO A 368 -5.98 10.95 16.62
CA PRO A 368 -7.26 11.62 16.81
C PRO A 368 -8.13 10.90 17.85
N TYR A 369 -7.94 9.59 18.04
CA TYR A 369 -8.71 8.77 18.97
C TYR A 369 -8.25 8.90 20.43
N LYS A 370 -9.19 8.91 21.36
CA LYS A 370 -8.95 9.05 22.81
C LYS A 370 -8.41 7.78 23.46
N ASN A 371 -8.89 6.62 23.02
CA ASN A 371 -8.47 5.30 23.51
C ASN A 371 -8.67 4.24 22.41
N ILE A 372 -8.28 2.98 22.68
CA ILE A 372 -8.37 1.89 21.71
C ILE A 372 -9.82 1.57 21.32
N LEU A 373 -10.78 1.64 22.26
CA LEU A 373 -12.18 1.38 21.96
C LEU A 373 -12.79 2.47 21.08
N ASP A 374 -12.43 3.72 21.32
CA ASP A 374 -12.79 4.87 20.49
C ASP A 374 -12.22 4.74 19.06
N ALA A 375 -10.98 4.24 18.93
CA ALA A 375 -10.37 3.95 17.64
C ALA A 375 -11.12 2.85 16.87
N ILE A 376 -11.51 1.76 17.55
CA ILE A 376 -12.30 0.67 16.95
C ILE A 376 -13.64 1.20 16.43
N GLY A 377 -14.39 1.91 17.27
CA GLY A 377 -15.71 2.42 16.92
C GLY A 377 -15.65 3.45 15.78
N SER A 378 -14.68 4.36 15.82
CA SER A 378 -14.50 5.38 14.78
C SER A 378 -14.06 4.74 13.45
N GLY A 379 -13.07 3.85 13.46
CA GLY A 379 -12.59 3.19 12.24
C GLY A 379 -13.67 2.32 11.58
N ALA A 380 -14.47 1.61 12.37
CA ALA A 380 -15.62 0.86 11.85
C ALA A 380 -16.67 1.80 11.22
N SER A 381 -16.98 2.92 11.87
CA SER A 381 -17.97 3.90 11.39
C SER A 381 -17.54 4.58 10.10
N GLU A 382 -16.27 4.96 9.98
CA GLU A 382 -15.69 5.56 8.79
C GLU A 382 -15.76 4.61 7.57
N ALA A 383 -15.59 3.31 7.80
CA ALA A 383 -15.64 2.31 6.74
C ALA A 383 -17.05 2.00 6.20
N ILE A 384 -18.12 2.35 6.92
CA ILE A 384 -19.50 2.12 6.45
C ILE A 384 -19.72 2.80 5.10
N MET A 385 -19.30 4.07 4.99
CA MET A 385 -19.45 4.83 3.75
C MET A 385 -18.67 4.18 2.60
N VAL A 386 -17.44 3.71 2.87
CA VAL A 386 -16.61 3.01 1.88
C VAL A 386 -17.28 1.72 1.39
N VAL A 387 -17.87 0.92 2.29
CA VAL A 387 -18.58 -0.32 1.91
C VAL A 387 -19.80 -0.02 1.05
N LEU A 388 -20.62 0.96 1.46
CA LEU A 388 -21.82 1.37 0.71
C LEU A 388 -21.46 1.95 -0.67
N GLU A 389 -20.41 2.76 -0.75
CA GLU A 389 -19.90 3.32 -2.00
C GLU A 389 -19.45 2.21 -2.96
N ASN A 390 -18.67 1.23 -2.48
CA ASN A 390 -18.23 0.10 -3.29
C ASN A 390 -19.42 -0.72 -3.82
N GLY A 391 -20.39 -1.03 -2.94
CA GLY A 391 -21.61 -1.74 -3.33
C GLY A 391 -22.42 -0.99 -4.38
N ALA A 392 -22.67 0.31 -4.16
CA ALA A 392 -23.42 1.16 -5.09
C ALA A 392 -22.71 1.28 -6.44
N CYS A 393 -21.39 1.47 -6.45
CA CYS A 393 -20.60 1.55 -7.69
C CYS A 393 -20.72 0.26 -8.50
N LEU A 394 -20.58 -0.92 -7.87
CA LEU A 394 -20.69 -2.21 -8.57
C LEU A 394 -22.07 -2.38 -9.21
N VAL A 395 -23.15 -2.07 -8.49
CA VAL A 395 -24.52 -2.17 -9.03
C VAL A 395 -24.69 -1.28 -10.27
N VAL A 396 -24.27 -0.01 -10.19
CA VAL A 396 -24.40 0.94 -11.30
C VAL A 396 -23.56 0.52 -12.50
N PHE A 397 -22.29 0.15 -12.30
CA PHE A 397 -21.39 -0.20 -13.39
C PHE A 397 -21.75 -1.53 -14.06
N ILE A 398 -22.14 -2.55 -13.30
CA ILE A 398 -22.61 -3.83 -13.89
C ILE A 398 -23.89 -3.59 -14.70
N SER A 399 -24.80 -2.76 -14.20
CA SER A 399 -26.03 -2.40 -14.93
C SER A 399 -25.72 -1.62 -16.22
N LEU A 400 -24.80 -0.66 -16.17
CA LEU A 400 -24.38 0.11 -17.34
C LEU A 400 -23.66 -0.77 -18.38
N LEU A 401 -22.81 -1.71 -17.93
CA LEU A 401 -22.15 -2.67 -18.82
C LEU A 401 -23.17 -3.56 -19.52
N ALA A 402 -24.16 -4.08 -18.79
CA ALA A 402 -25.24 -4.87 -19.37
C ALA A 402 -26.02 -4.07 -20.42
N PHE A 403 -26.32 -2.79 -20.14
CA PHE A 403 -26.96 -1.89 -21.09
C PHE A 403 -26.11 -1.67 -22.36
N VAL A 404 -24.82 -1.39 -22.20
CA VAL A 404 -23.90 -1.19 -23.33
C VAL A 404 -23.76 -2.48 -24.16
N ASN A 405 -23.65 -3.63 -23.51
CA ASN A 405 -23.64 -4.93 -24.20
C ASN A 405 -24.93 -5.16 -24.99
N ALA A 406 -26.10 -4.80 -24.45
CA ALA A 406 -27.36 -4.89 -25.17
C ALA A 406 -27.40 -3.97 -26.40
N VAL A 407 -26.91 -2.73 -26.26
CA VAL A 407 -26.82 -1.77 -27.38
C VAL A 407 -25.86 -2.26 -28.46
N ILE A 408 -24.68 -2.75 -28.09
CA ILE A 408 -23.69 -3.29 -29.03
C ILE A 408 -24.21 -4.54 -29.72
N SER A 409 -24.86 -5.44 -28.99
CA SER A 409 -25.48 -6.64 -29.55
C SER A 409 -26.58 -6.27 -30.55
N TRP A 410 -27.44 -5.29 -30.21
CA TRP A 410 -28.46 -4.78 -31.11
C TRP A 410 -27.88 -4.15 -32.38
N LEU A 411 -26.82 -3.34 -32.26
CA LEU A 411 -26.11 -2.78 -33.41
C LEU A 411 -25.38 -3.85 -34.24
N GLY A 412 -24.79 -4.85 -33.58
CA GLY A 412 -24.10 -5.97 -34.21
C GLY A 412 -25.04 -6.81 -35.05
N ALA A 413 -26.24 -7.10 -34.53
CA ALA A 413 -27.28 -7.79 -35.27
C ALA A 413 -27.68 -7.06 -36.56
N MET A 414 -27.68 -5.72 -36.57
CA MET A 414 -27.99 -4.93 -37.78
C MET A 414 -26.96 -5.07 -38.90
N VAL A 415 -25.72 -5.45 -38.57
CA VAL A 415 -24.63 -5.67 -39.54
C VAL A 415 -24.29 -7.15 -39.73
N GLY A 416 -25.15 -8.07 -39.25
CA GLY A 416 -24.96 -9.52 -39.36
C GLY A 416 -23.87 -10.10 -38.45
N LEU A 417 -23.45 -9.36 -37.43
CA LEU A 417 -22.47 -9.79 -36.43
C LEU A 417 -23.20 -10.17 -35.12
N GLU A 418 -23.65 -11.41 -35.03
CA GLU A 418 -24.32 -11.96 -33.85
C GLU A 418 -23.32 -12.24 -32.71
N GLY A 419 -23.73 -11.99 -31.46
CA GLY A 419 -22.94 -12.32 -30.27
C GLY A 419 -21.82 -11.33 -29.91
N LEU A 420 -21.83 -10.12 -30.47
CA LEU A 420 -20.90 -9.04 -30.09
C LEU A 420 -21.17 -8.58 -28.64
N THR A 421 -20.33 -9.01 -27.71
CA THR A 421 -20.32 -8.53 -26.31
C THR A 421 -18.93 -8.04 -25.90
N LEU A 422 -18.86 -7.08 -24.99
CA LEU A 422 -17.59 -6.61 -24.42
C LEU A 422 -17.04 -7.56 -23.34
N GLU A 423 -17.85 -8.50 -22.87
CA GLU A 423 -17.62 -9.32 -21.68
C GLU A 423 -16.43 -10.29 -21.83
N ALA A 424 -16.33 -10.98 -22.97
CA ALA A 424 -15.26 -11.95 -23.22
C ALA A 424 -13.87 -11.32 -23.37
N ARG A 425 -13.78 -10.05 -23.80
CA ARG A 425 -12.50 -9.33 -23.94
C ARG A 425 -12.07 -8.64 -22.64
N ALA A 426 -13.03 -8.17 -21.83
CA ALA A 426 -12.75 -7.54 -20.55
C ALA A 426 -12.20 -8.52 -19.49
N GLN A 427 -12.67 -9.78 -19.48
CA GLN A 427 -12.25 -10.81 -18.52
C GLN A 427 -10.75 -11.16 -18.61
N MET A 428 -10.14 -11.14 -19.80
CA MET A 428 -8.72 -11.53 -19.97
C MET A 428 -7.74 -10.44 -19.48
N MET A 429 -8.12 -9.17 -19.51
CA MET A 429 -7.28 -8.06 -19.03
C MET A 429 -7.41 -7.82 -17.51
N ALA A 430 -8.41 -8.45 -16.87
CA ALA A 430 -8.94 -8.09 -15.55
C ALA A 430 -7.95 -8.25 -14.39
N THR A 431 -7.14 -9.31 -14.35
CA THR A 431 -6.44 -9.69 -13.11
C THR A 431 -5.34 -8.71 -12.69
N PHE A 432 -4.65 -8.07 -13.64
CA PHE A 432 -3.59 -7.09 -13.34
C PHE A 432 -4.01 -5.64 -13.68
N ALA A 433 -4.93 -5.43 -14.63
CA ALA A 433 -5.39 -4.09 -14.99
C ALA A 433 -6.45 -3.53 -14.02
N LEU A 434 -7.20 -4.38 -13.30
CA LEU A 434 -8.26 -3.93 -12.37
C LEU A 434 -7.80 -3.80 -10.92
N CYS A 435 -6.53 -4.10 -10.61
CA CYS A 435 -5.99 -4.00 -9.24
C CYS A 435 -5.69 -2.54 -8.83
N ASN A 436 -6.58 -1.61 -9.15
CA ASN A 436 -6.47 -0.21 -8.77
C ASN A 436 -7.84 0.48 -8.73
N PHE A 437 -7.89 1.73 -8.27
CA PHE A 437 -9.11 2.53 -8.24
C PHE A 437 -9.28 3.43 -9.48
N SER A 438 -8.62 3.14 -10.60
CA SER A 438 -8.65 4.03 -11.79
C SER A 438 -9.91 3.82 -12.63
N ASN A 439 -11.01 4.44 -12.22
CA ASN A 439 -12.27 4.45 -12.98
C ASN A 439 -13.02 5.78 -12.81
N LEU A 440 -14.01 6.02 -13.68
CA LEU A 440 -14.77 7.27 -13.70
C LEU A 440 -15.57 7.50 -12.40
N GLY A 441 -16.01 6.44 -11.72
CA GLY A 441 -16.72 6.56 -10.44
C GLY A 441 -15.79 7.03 -9.33
N SER A 442 -14.57 6.52 -9.30
CA SER A 442 -13.53 6.91 -8.35
C SER A 442 -13.10 8.37 -8.48
N ILE A 443 -13.31 9.02 -9.63
CA ILE A 443 -13.16 10.49 -9.75
C ILE A 443 -14.16 11.20 -8.82
N GLY A 444 -15.43 10.79 -8.84
CA GLY A 444 -16.46 11.35 -7.96
C GLY A 444 -16.12 11.16 -6.48
N ILE A 445 -15.63 9.96 -6.12
CA ILE A 445 -15.21 9.64 -4.75
C ILE A 445 -14.03 10.52 -4.34
N GLN A 446 -12.95 10.60 -5.13
CA GLN A 446 -11.82 11.47 -4.80
C GLN A 446 -12.27 12.94 -4.72
N LEU A 447 -13.12 13.42 -5.63
CA LEU A 447 -13.62 14.80 -5.54
C LEU A 447 -14.40 15.06 -4.26
N GLY A 448 -15.25 14.10 -3.85
CA GLY A 448 -15.99 14.16 -2.59
C GLY A 448 -15.07 14.17 -1.37
N THR A 449 -14.12 13.24 -1.30
CA THR A 449 -13.17 13.12 -0.18
C THR A 449 -12.30 14.37 -0.07
N TYR A 450 -11.69 14.82 -1.17
CA TYR A 450 -10.82 15.99 -1.10
C TYR A 450 -11.59 17.29 -0.87
N ALA A 451 -12.86 17.38 -1.32
CA ALA A 451 -13.72 18.53 -1.00
C ALA A 451 -14.09 18.58 0.49
N SER A 452 -14.28 17.43 1.16
CA SER A 452 -14.57 17.38 2.60
C SER A 452 -13.33 17.59 3.46
N VAL A 453 -12.18 17.14 2.98
CA VAL A 453 -10.90 17.19 3.72
C VAL A 453 -10.14 18.51 3.52
N CYS A 454 -10.13 19.06 2.31
CA CYS A 454 -9.41 20.28 1.97
C CYS A 454 -10.17 21.10 0.91
N ALA A 455 -11.15 21.88 1.37
CA ALA A 455 -12.01 22.70 0.50
C ALA A 455 -11.22 23.68 -0.38
N GLU A 456 -10.08 24.19 0.09
CA GLU A 456 -9.21 25.12 -0.65
C GLU A 456 -8.66 24.52 -1.95
N GLN A 457 -8.36 23.22 -1.96
CA GLN A 457 -7.78 22.54 -3.11
C GLN A 457 -8.83 21.92 -4.05
N ARG A 458 -10.13 22.10 -3.77
CA ARG A 458 -11.23 21.48 -4.55
C ARG A 458 -11.15 21.78 -6.05
N VAL A 459 -10.80 23.02 -6.42
CA VAL A 459 -10.68 23.44 -7.83
C VAL A 459 -9.46 22.79 -8.48
N THR A 460 -8.35 22.67 -7.75
CA THR A 460 -7.14 22.00 -8.23
C THR A 460 -7.43 20.52 -8.48
N VAL A 461 -8.07 19.85 -7.52
CA VAL A 461 -8.39 18.43 -7.61
C VAL A 461 -9.36 18.16 -8.77
N SER A 462 -10.42 18.96 -8.93
CA SER A 462 -11.37 18.80 -10.04
C SER A 462 -10.72 18.94 -11.42
N ARG A 463 -9.78 19.87 -11.56
CA ARG A 463 -9.03 20.06 -12.80
C ARG A 463 -8.08 18.89 -13.10
N LEU A 464 -7.47 18.31 -12.07
CA LEU A 464 -6.44 17.27 -12.21
C LEU A 464 -7.01 15.85 -12.24
N ALA A 465 -8.18 15.59 -11.68
CA ALA A 465 -8.69 14.25 -11.41
C ALA A 465 -8.75 13.34 -12.65
N LEU A 466 -9.24 13.85 -13.79
CA LEU A 466 -9.32 13.05 -15.02
C LEU A 466 -7.93 12.64 -15.52
N LYS A 467 -6.99 13.59 -15.55
CA LYS A 467 -5.59 13.34 -15.94
C LYS A 467 -4.91 12.37 -14.96
N ALA A 468 -5.19 12.52 -13.66
CA ALA A 468 -4.63 11.67 -12.61
C ALA A 468 -5.17 10.23 -12.69
N MET A 469 -6.45 10.06 -13.05
CA MET A 469 -7.05 8.74 -13.31
C MET A 469 -6.37 8.06 -14.51
N ILE A 470 -6.13 8.78 -15.60
CA ILE A 470 -5.42 8.24 -16.78
C ILE A 470 -4.00 7.81 -16.42
N ALA A 471 -3.28 8.64 -15.65
CA ALA A 471 -1.96 8.29 -15.14
C ALA A 471 -2.03 7.07 -14.19
N GLY A 472 -3.05 6.97 -13.35
CA GLY A 472 -3.33 5.81 -12.50
C GLY A 472 -3.58 4.52 -13.30
N CYS A 473 -4.34 4.58 -14.41
CA CYS A 473 -4.49 3.46 -15.33
C CYS A 473 -3.13 2.99 -15.87
N ALA A 474 -2.25 3.94 -16.24
CA ALA A 474 -0.91 3.63 -16.70
C ALA A 474 -0.05 2.94 -15.62
N VAL A 475 -0.28 3.22 -14.33
CA VAL A 475 0.38 2.51 -13.21
C VAL A 475 0.01 1.02 -13.19
N ALA A 476 -1.28 0.70 -13.38
CA ALA A 476 -1.69 -0.70 -13.46
C ALA A 476 -1.15 -1.37 -14.73
N PHE A 477 -1.23 -0.71 -15.88
CA PHE A 477 -0.72 -1.29 -17.13
C PHE A 477 0.80 -1.51 -17.12
N THR A 478 1.58 -0.60 -16.54
CA THR A 478 3.03 -0.81 -16.37
C THR A 478 3.32 -1.98 -15.44
N SER A 479 2.56 -2.13 -14.35
CA SER A 479 2.67 -3.27 -13.44
C SER A 479 2.29 -4.60 -14.11
N ALA A 480 1.23 -4.60 -14.93
CA ALA A 480 0.79 -5.75 -15.72
C ALA A 480 1.84 -6.15 -16.78
N CYS A 481 2.42 -5.18 -17.48
CA CYS A 481 3.51 -5.45 -18.43
C CYS A 481 4.71 -6.07 -17.73
N LEU A 482 5.06 -5.56 -16.55
CA LEU A 482 6.17 -6.09 -15.75
C LEU A 482 5.90 -7.53 -15.29
N ALA A 483 4.69 -7.81 -14.80
CA ALA A 483 4.28 -9.17 -14.48
C ALA A 483 4.35 -10.08 -15.71
N GLY A 484 3.86 -9.62 -16.87
CA GLY A 484 3.92 -10.36 -18.14
C GLY A 484 5.35 -10.68 -18.62
N MET A 485 6.32 -9.81 -18.31
CA MET A 485 7.74 -10.07 -18.58
C MET A 485 8.34 -11.13 -17.64
N LEU A 486 7.90 -11.19 -16.38
CA LEU A 486 8.54 -11.99 -15.34
C LEU A 486 7.85 -13.35 -15.08
N VAL A 487 6.55 -13.47 -15.36
CA VAL A 487 5.79 -14.70 -15.10
C VAL A 487 6.12 -15.78 -16.15
N GLU A 488 6.33 -17.01 -15.69
CA GLU A 488 6.59 -18.18 -16.55
C GLU A 488 5.31 -18.88 -17.01
N THR A 489 4.33 -19.01 -16.10
CA THR A 489 2.99 -19.59 -16.32
C THR A 489 1.96 -18.81 -15.50
N PRO A 490 0.90 -18.24 -16.09
CA PRO A 490 -0.17 -17.61 -15.33
C PRO A 490 -0.91 -18.65 -14.50
N GLN A 491 -1.20 -18.33 -13.23
CA GLN A 491 -1.92 -19.20 -12.29
C GLN A 491 -3.26 -18.57 -11.91
N PHE A 492 -4.31 -19.38 -11.90
CA PHE A 492 -5.63 -19.01 -11.36
C PHE A 492 -5.88 -19.77 -10.06
N CYS A 493 -6.43 -19.08 -9.06
CA CYS A 493 -6.69 -19.63 -7.75
C CYS A 493 -8.17 -19.98 -7.64
N ASN A 494 -8.50 -21.25 -7.46
CA ASN A 494 -9.87 -21.64 -7.18
C ASN A 494 -10.06 -21.69 -5.66
N ALA A 495 -11.07 -20.98 -5.15
CA ALA A 495 -11.40 -21.02 -3.73
C ALA A 495 -12.13 -22.34 -3.43
N GLN A 496 -11.45 -23.29 -2.79
CA GLN A 496 -12.11 -24.45 -2.18
C GLN A 496 -12.08 -24.26 -0.66
N SER A 497 -13.27 -24.04 -0.08
CA SER A 497 -13.59 -24.08 1.36
C SER A 497 -12.55 -23.48 2.33
N ALA A 498 -12.94 -22.39 3.00
CA ALA A 498 -12.35 -21.83 4.23
C ALA A 498 -10.85 -22.14 4.48
N GLY A 499 -9.97 -21.37 3.85
CA GLY A 499 -8.57 -21.24 4.27
C GLY A 499 -7.51 -21.93 3.41
N SER A 500 -7.87 -22.69 2.36
CA SER A 500 -6.90 -23.26 1.41
C SER A 500 -7.18 -22.85 -0.03
N PHE A 501 -6.25 -22.11 -0.65
CA PHE A 501 -6.29 -21.78 -2.07
C PHE A 501 -5.39 -22.73 -2.85
N HIS A 502 -5.95 -23.46 -3.82
CA HIS A 502 -5.16 -24.18 -4.80
C HIS A 502 -5.04 -23.34 -6.08
N CYS A 503 -3.82 -22.90 -6.37
CA CYS A 503 -3.47 -22.20 -7.61
C CYS A 503 -3.20 -23.25 -8.71
N PHE A 504 -3.96 -23.23 -9.81
CA PHE A 504 -3.75 -24.09 -10.97
C PHE A 504 -3.14 -23.30 -12.13
N ASN A 505 -2.31 -23.95 -12.95
CA ASN A 505 -1.74 -23.34 -14.14
C ASN A 505 -2.82 -23.15 -15.23
N LEU A 506 -2.86 -21.98 -15.86
CA LEU A 506 -3.83 -21.65 -16.92
C LEU A 506 -3.68 -22.59 -18.14
N THR A 507 -2.46 -23.02 -18.45
CA THR A 507 -2.17 -23.89 -19.60
C THR A 507 -2.77 -25.29 -19.47
N SER A 508 -3.02 -25.76 -18.24
CA SER A 508 -3.68 -27.05 -17.99
C SER A 508 -5.19 -26.95 -17.88
N ALA A 509 -5.77 -25.74 -17.80
CA ALA A 509 -7.21 -25.52 -17.75
C ALA A 509 -7.82 -25.20 -19.13
N LEU A 510 -6.98 -24.86 -20.11
CA LEU A 510 -7.35 -24.63 -21.52
C LEU A 510 -7.10 -25.85 -22.41
N GLN A 511 -6.67 -26.97 -21.83
CA GLN A 511 -6.67 -28.32 -22.42
C GLN A 511 -7.75 -29.14 -21.74
#